data_AF-A0A2E2UQV9-F1
#
_entry.id   AF-A0A2E2UQV9-F1
#
_cell.length_a   1.000
_cell.length_b   1.000
_cell.length_c   1.000
_cell.angle_alpha   90.00
_cell.angle_beta   90.00
_cell.angle_gamma   90.00
#
_symmetry.space_group_name_H-M   'P 1'
#
loop_
_entity.id
_entity.type
_entity.pdbx_description
1 polymer ?
#
loop_
_entity_poly.entity_id
_entity_poly.type
_entity_poly.pdbx_seq_one_letter_code
_entity_poly.pdbx_strand_id
1 'polypeptide(L)' 'MAQTDAIPDMERELKFFPIETKDPKKLTKEQIKKYNEVGYVFPLDVYSPDEIETNRSYFDKLLVMAHEHGLGD' A
#
# COMPACT_ATOMS: atom_id res chain seq x y z
N MET A 1 -5.94 -29.44 9.00
CA MET A 1 -6.27 -28.37 8.03
C MET A 1 -6.78 -27.19 8.85
N ALA A 2 -6.23 -25.99 8.65
CA ALA A 2 -6.71 -24.81 9.38
C ALA A 2 -8.16 -24.54 8.96
N GLN A 3 -9.04 -24.34 9.93
CA GLN A 3 -10.43 -23.96 9.69
C GLN A 3 -10.44 -22.49 9.24
N THR A 4 -10.31 -22.25 7.93
CA THR A 4 -10.25 -20.91 7.32
C THR A 4 -11.63 -20.31 7.07
N ASP A 5 -12.68 -21.05 7.39
CA ASP A 5 -14.07 -20.66 7.17
C ASP A 5 -14.84 -20.76 8.50
N ALA A 6 -14.92 -19.64 9.22
CA ALA A 6 -15.54 -19.57 10.53
C ALA A 6 -17.07 -19.76 10.50
N ILE A 7 -17.72 -19.57 9.33
CA ILE A 7 -19.18 -19.68 9.14
C ILE A 7 -19.46 -20.14 7.69
N PRO A 8 -19.47 -21.47 7.42
CA PRO A 8 -19.62 -22.00 6.06
C PRO A 8 -20.99 -21.73 5.43
N ASP A 9 -22.03 -21.61 6.25
CA ASP A 9 -23.41 -21.42 5.79
C ASP A 9 -23.73 -19.96 5.41
N MET A 10 -22.81 -19.04 5.65
CA MET A 10 -22.97 -17.63 5.27
C MET A 10 -22.56 -17.44 3.82
N GLU A 11 -23.50 -17.09 2.95
CA GLU A 11 -23.16 -16.69 1.58
C GLU A 11 -22.31 -15.41 1.60
N ARG A 12 -21.04 -15.53 1.21
CA ARG A 12 -20.10 -14.40 1.15
C ARG A 12 -20.06 -13.80 -0.23
N GLU A 13 -20.21 -12.49 -0.28
CA GLU A 13 -19.87 -11.74 -1.48
C GLU A 13 -18.37 -11.39 -1.47
N LEU A 14 -17.57 -12.24 -2.11
CA LEU A 14 -16.11 -12.07 -2.22
C LEU A 14 -15.75 -11.28 -3.48
N LYS A 15 -15.91 -9.95 -3.43
CA LYS A 15 -15.49 -9.04 -4.50
C LYS A 15 -14.95 -7.73 -3.94
N PHE A 16 -14.28 -6.97 -4.79
CA PHE A 16 -13.91 -5.60 -4.46
C PHE A 16 -15.13 -4.68 -4.57
N PHE A 17 -15.32 -3.85 -3.55
CA PHE A 17 -16.35 -2.82 -3.55
C PHE A 17 -15.70 -1.47 -3.89
N PRO A 18 -16.19 -0.76 -4.92
CA PRO A 18 -15.64 0.54 -5.27
C PRO A 18 -15.91 1.54 -4.15
N ILE A 19 -14.95 2.44 -3.93
CA ILE A 19 -15.12 3.57 -3.02
C ILE A 19 -15.83 4.69 -3.77
N GLU A 20 -16.94 5.16 -3.19
CA GLU A 20 -17.67 6.35 -3.66
C GLU A 20 -17.50 7.48 -2.65
N THR A 21 -16.86 8.59 -3.06
CA THR A 21 -16.79 9.79 -2.22
C THR A 21 -17.15 11.03 -3.03
N LYS A 22 -18.07 11.84 -2.51
CA LYS A 22 -18.56 13.05 -3.18
C LYS A 22 -17.57 14.21 -3.09
N ASP A 23 -16.83 14.26 -1.98
CA ASP A 23 -15.87 15.32 -1.66
C ASP A 23 -14.53 14.74 -1.19
N PRO A 24 -13.63 14.37 -2.13
CA PRO A 24 -12.32 13.82 -1.81
C PRO A 24 -11.41 14.85 -1.12
N LYS A 25 -10.82 14.48 0.03
CA LYS A 25 -9.93 15.40 0.79
C LYS A 25 -8.46 15.39 0.37
N LYS A 26 -7.98 14.29 -0.21
CA LYS A 26 -6.54 14.04 -0.45
C LYS A 26 -6.29 13.47 -1.84
N LEU A 27 -7.02 12.42 -2.20
CA LEU A 27 -6.91 11.81 -3.53
C LEU A 27 -7.79 12.53 -4.53
N THR A 28 -7.32 12.63 -5.77
CA THR A 28 -8.16 13.10 -6.88
C THR A 28 -9.22 12.06 -7.23
N LYS A 29 -10.26 12.50 -7.96
CA LYS A 29 -11.30 11.58 -8.45
C LYS A 29 -10.70 10.53 -9.38
N GLU A 30 -9.71 10.90 -10.18
CA GLU A 30 -8.97 10.01 -11.08
C GLU A 30 -8.18 8.96 -10.30
N GLN A 31 -7.52 9.34 -9.21
CA GLN A 31 -6.81 8.40 -8.34
C GLN A 31 -7.76 7.39 -7.68
N ILE A 32 -8.93 7.85 -7.21
CA ILE A 32 -9.97 6.98 -6.64
C ILE A 32 -10.53 6.03 -7.71
N LYS A 33 -10.82 6.55 -8.90
CA LYS A 33 -11.29 5.74 -10.03
C LYS A 33 -10.26 4.65 -10.36
N LYS A 34 -8.99 5.01 -10.50
CA LYS A 34 -7.92 4.05 -10.77
C LYS A 34 -7.79 3.01 -9.66
N TYR A 35 -7.86 3.42 -8.40
CA TYR A 35 -7.87 2.48 -7.28
C TYR A 35 -9.03 1.47 -7.37
N ASN A 36 -10.23 1.94 -7.67
CA ASN A 36 -11.40 1.07 -7.84
C ASN A 36 -11.24 0.09 -9.02
N GLU A 37 -10.46 0.44 -10.04
CA GLU A 37 -10.23 -0.38 -11.23
C GLU A 37 -9.07 -1.38 -11.08
N VAL A 38 -7.95 -0.97 -10.46
CA VAL A 38 -6.70 -1.76 -10.43
C VAL A 38 -6.16 -2.08 -9.03
N GLY A 39 -6.82 -1.59 -7.98
CA GLY A 39 -6.51 -1.93 -6.58
C GLY A 39 -5.32 -1.19 -5.95
N TYR A 40 -4.74 -0.20 -6.63
CA TYR A 40 -3.64 0.61 -6.09
C TYR A 40 -3.71 2.06 -6.54
N VAL A 41 -3.03 2.95 -5.80
CA VAL A 41 -2.91 4.37 -6.12
C VAL A 41 -1.47 4.66 -6.57
N PHE A 42 -1.31 5.10 -7.81
CA PHE A 42 -0.01 5.52 -8.35
C PHE A 42 -0.19 6.44 -9.57
N PRO A 43 0.63 7.50 -9.72
CA PRO A 43 1.71 7.94 -8.82
C PRO A 43 1.20 8.72 -7.59
N LEU A 44 2.03 8.78 -6.55
CA LEU A 44 1.87 9.65 -5.39
C LEU A 44 3.08 10.58 -5.31
N ASP A 45 2.82 11.88 -5.28
CA ASP A 45 3.82 12.93 -5.14
C ASP A 45 3.79 13.46 -3.70
N VAL A 46 4.40 12.71 -2.79
CA VAL A 46 4.31 12.93 -1.34
C VAL A 46 5.61 13.37 -0.69
N TYR A 47 6.71 13.38 -1.45
CA TYR A 47 8.03 13.76 -0.97
C TYR A 47 8.63 14.84 -1.85
N SER A 48 9.19 15.86 -1.22
CA SER A 48 10.11 16.78 -1.87
C SER A 48 11.41 16.07 -2.27
N PRO A 49 12.20 16.63 -3.21
CA PRO A 49 13.50 16.08 -3.58
C PRO A 49 14.44 15.85 -2.38
N ASP A 50 14.45 16.76 -1.39
CA ASP A 50 15.30 16.65 -0.20
C ASP A 50 14.84 15.52 0.73
N GLU A 51 13.53 15.30 0.86
CA GLU A 51 12.97 14.17 1.63
C GLU A 51 13.26 12.84 0.94
N ILE A 52 13.23 12.79 -0.40
CA ILE A 52 13.63 11.61 -1.18
C ILE A 52 15.08 11.25 -0.87
N GLU A 53 15.98 12.23 -0.94
CA GLU A 53 17.41 12.01 -0.67
C GLU A 53 17.66 11.58 0.77
N THR A 54 16.99 12.24 1.73
CA THR A 54 17.07 11.89 3.15
C THR A 54 16.62 10.45 3.39
N ASN A 55 15.50 10.04 2.81
CA ASN A 55 14.99 8.68 2.93
C ASN A 55 15.96 7.67 2.30
N ARG A 56 16.47 7.92 1.08
CA ARG A 56 17.46 7.02 0.44
C ARG A 56 18.68 6.83 1.33
N SER A 57 19.31 7.93 1.74
CA SER A 57 20.49 7.92 2.60
C SER A 57 20.25 7.16 3.92
N TYR A 58 19.04 7.22 4.47
CA TYR A 58 18.68 6.46 5.67
C TYR A 58 18.55 4.97 5.39
N PHE A 59 17.83 4.59 4.32
CA PHE A 59 17.68 3.18 3.94
C PHE A 59 19.01 2.53 3.56
N ASP A 60 19.91 3.24 2.89
CA ASP A 60 21.24 2.72 2.55
C ASP A 60 22.03 2.33 3.82
N LYS A 61 21.95 3.16 4.87
CA LYS A 61 22.56 2.83 6.17
C LYS A 61 21.91 1.62 6.83
N LEU A 62 20.57 1.52 6.77
CA LEU A 62 19.86 0.38 7.32
C LEU A 62 20.26 -0.93 6.62
N LEU A 63 20.45 -0.91 5.31
CA LEU A 63 20.86 -2.09 4.53
C LEU A 63 22.27 -2.55 4.90
N VAL A 64 23.22 -1.63 5.07
CA VAL A 64 24.57 -1.95 5.55
C VAL A 64 24.51 -2.60 6.93
N MET A 65 23.78 -1.99 7.87
CA MET A 65 23.64 -2.54 9.22
C MET A 65 22.96 -3.91 9.20
N ALA A 66 21.92 -4.10 8.38
CA ALA A 66 21.23 -5.38 8.25
C ALA A 66 22.19 -6.48 7.75
N HIS A 67 22.98 -6.18 6.73
CA HIS A 67 24.00 -7.10 6.21
C HIS A 67 25.05 -7.43 7.29
N GLU A 68 25.58 -6.43 8.01
CA GLU A 68 26.54 -6.65 9.10
C GLU A 68 26.00 -7.53 10.23
N HIS A 69 24.68 -7.54 10.44
CA HIS A 69 24.01 -8.36 11.43
C HIS A 69 23.42 -9.66 10.86
N GLY A 70 23.75 -10.03 9.63
CA GLY A 70 23.31 -11.27 8.99
C GLY A 70 21.82 -11.33 8.62
N LEU A 71 21.20 -10.16 8.40
CA LEU A 71 19.80 -9.99 7.99
C LEU A 71 19.64 -9.66 6.50
N GLY A 72 20.74 -9.63 5.74
CA GLY A 72 20.74 -9.54 4.28
C GLY A 72 21.43 -10.78 3.73
N ASP A 73 20.64 -11.68 3.12
CA ASP A 73 21.15 -12.87 2.41
C ASP A 73 22.17 -12.50 1.32
#